data_AF-A0A0U4FB69-F1
#
_entry.id   AF-A0A0U4FB69-F1
#
_cell.length_a   1.000
_cell.length_b   1.000
_cell.length_c   1.000
_cell.angle_alpha   90.00
_cell.angle_beta   90.00
_cell.angle_gamma   90.00
#
_symmetry.space_group_name_H-M   'P 1'
#
loop_
_entity.id
_entity.type
_entity.pdbx_description
1 polymer ?
#
loop_
_entity_poly.entity_id
_entity_poly.type
_entity_poly.pdbx_seq_one_letter_code
_entity_poly.pdbx_strand_id
1 'polypeptide(L)'
;MADKDTIICRCEEVTYQDLIDTASKYKCSARELKLRTRASMGYCGGRTCRNIVDKAVSNVKDKNREQVSLKYQPPVRPIQFRDLGGWKNE
;
A
#
# COMPACT_ATOMS: atom_id res chain seq x y z
N MET A 1 -18.07 -5.81 -9.89
CA MET A 1 -17.74 -5.03 -8.67
C MET A 1 -17.01 -5.97 -7.74
N ALA A 2 -15.89 -5.57 -7.15
CA ALA A 2 -15.19 -6.42 -6.18
C ALA A 2 -16.06 -6.58 -4.93
N ASP A 3 -16.10 -7.78 -4.36
CA ASP A 3 -16.83 -8.05 -3.14
C ASP A 3 -16.23 -7.27 -1.96
N LYS A 4 -17.06 -6.80 -1.03
CA LYS A 4 -16.63 -5.93 0.08
C LYS A 4 -15.59 -6.60 0.96
N ASP A 5 -15.75 -7.90 1.18
CA ASP A 5 -14.88 -8.73 2.00
C ASP A 5 -13.63 -9.20 1.25
N THR A 6 -13.43 -8.77 0.00
CA THR A 6 -12.23 -9.11 -0.77
C THR A 6 -11.00 -8.56 -0.06
N ILE A 7 -10.08 -9.44 0.34
CA ILE A 7 -8.80 -9.04 0.91
C ILE A 7 -7.92 -8.44 -0.19
N ILE A 8 -7.67 -7.13 -0.10
CA ILE A 8 -6.80 -6.41 -1.04
C ILE A 8 -5.34 -6.51 -0.60
N CYS A 9 -5.06 -6.38 0.70
CA CYS A 9 -3.70 -6.52 1.23
C CYS A 9 -3.62 -7.76 2.11
N ARG A 10 -3.07 -8.86 1.57
CA ARG A 10 -2.88 -10.09 2.35
C ARG A 10 -1.89 -9.94 3.52
N CYS A 11 -0.88 -9.08 3.41
CA CYS A 11 0.15 -8.95 4.43
C CYS A 11 -0.33 -8.24 5.70
N GLU A 12 -1.30 -7.35 5.58
CA GLU A 12 -1.84 -6.55 6.69
C GLU A 12 -3.34 -6.85 6.87
N GLU A 13 -3.84 -7.89 6.19
CA GLU A 13 -5.23 -8.39 6.25
C GLU A 13 -6.30 -7.32 6.00
N VAL A 14 -6.02 -6.39 5.07
CA VAL A 14 -6.92 -5.26 4.75
C VAL A 14 -7.89 -5.63 3.64
N THR A 15 -9.19 -5.42 3.88
CA THR A 15 -10.26 -5.66 2.90
C THR A 15 -10.49 -4.47 1.97
N TYR A 16 -11.28 -4.67 0.91
CA TYR A 16 -11.69 -3.59 0.02
C TYR A 16 -12.58 -2.58 0.76
N GLN A 17 -13.48 -3.08 1.62
CA GLN A 17 -14.36 -2.24 2.44
C GLN A 17 -13.57 -1.30 3.35
N ASP A 18 -12.53 -1.81 4.03
CA ASP A 18 -11.68 -0.99 4.92
C ASP A 18 -11.02 0.19 4.19
N LEU A 19 -10.58 -0.05 2.95
CA LEU A 19 -9.97 1.00 2.12
C LEU A 19 -10.99 2.08 1.75
N ILE A 20 -12.19 1.68 1.33
CA ILE A 20 -13.25 2.61 0.91
C ILE A 20 -13.78 3.41 2.11
N ASP A 21 -13.99 2.76 3.26
CA ASP A 21 -14.48 3.42 4.46
C ASP A 21 -13.45 4.42 4.99
N THR A 22 -12.18 4.03 5.04
CA THR A 22 -11.09 4.93 5.46
C THR A 22 -10.92 6.08 4.47
N ALA A 23 -10.97 5.81 3.16
CA ALA A 23 -10.84 6.85 2.14
C ALA A 23 -12.01 7.86 2.22
N SER A 24 -13.23 7.38 2.39
CA SER A 24 -14.45 8.22 2.48
C SER A 24 -14.49 9.01 3.78
N LYS A 25 -14.19 8.38 4.92
CA LYS A 25 -14.20 9.01 6.25
C LYS A 25 -13.18 10.14 6.36
N TYR A 26 -11.97 9.95 5.82
CA TYR A 26 -10.88 10.91 5.97
C TYR A 26 -10.57 11.73 4.72
N LYS A 27 -11.29 11.52 3.60
CA LYS A 27 -11.09 12.19 2.30
C LYS A 27 -9.61 12.29 1.91
N CYS A 28 -8.89 11.20 2.14
CA CYS A 28 -7.43 11.23 2.22
C CYS A 28 -6.74 10.97 0.87
N SER A 29 -5.43 11.17 0.81
CA SER A 29 -4.58 10.82 -0.34
C SER A 29 -4.15 9.34 -0.28
N ALA A 30 -3.62 8.79 -1.38
CA ALA A 30 -3.10 7.41 -1.39
C ALA A 30 -2.00 7.18 -0.33
N ARG A 31 -1.14 8.18 -0.10
CA ARG A 31 -0.13 8.15 0.96
C ARG A 31 -0.77 8.05 2.35
N GLU A 32 -1.78 8.86 2.62
CA GLU A 32 -2.46 8.83 3.91
C GLU A 32 -3.29 7.57 4.11
N LEU A 33 -3.95 7.05 3.06
CA LEU A 33 -4.68 5.79 3.10
C LEU A 33 -3.72 4.64 3.45
N LYS A 34 -2.55 4.60 2.81
CA LYS A 34 -1.45 3.68 3.15
C LYS A 34 -1.02 3.81 4.60
N LEU A 35 -0.84 5.03 5.12
CA LEU A 35 -0.39 5.23 6.51
C LEU A 35 -1.45 4.83 7.54
N ARG A 36 -2.74 5.02 7.24
CA ARG A 36 -3.85 4.68 8.14
C ARG A 36 -4.16 3.19 8.15
N THR A 37 -4.22 2.56 6.98
CA THR A 37 -4.62 1.15 6.84
C THR A 37 -3.43 0.20 6.83
N ARG A 38 -2.20 0.72 6.72
CA ARG A 38 -0.97 -0.03 6.47
C ARG A 38 -0.97 -0.85 5.17
N ALA A 39 -2.01 -0.77 4.34
CA ALA A 39 -2.04 -1.42 3.05
C ALA A 39 -0.84 -0.98 2.19
N SER A 40 -0.09 -1.94 1.65
CA SER A 40 1.19 -1.73 0.94
C SER A 40 2.43 -1.50 1.83
N MET A 41 2.35 -1.76 3.13
CA MET A 41 3.50 -1.70 4.07
C MET A 41 3.98 -3.06 4.58
N GLY A 42 3.26 -4.14 4.30
CA GLY A 42 3.69 -5.48 4.69
C GLY A 42 4.94 -5.96 3.94
N TYR A 43 5.41 -7.17 4.24
CA TYR A 43 6.68 -7.73 3.72
C TYR A 43 6.81 -7.70 2.18
N CYS A 44 5.68 -7.70 1.47
CA CYS A 44 5.65 -7.62 0.02
C CYS A 44 5.95 -6.21 -0.53
N GLY A 45 5.99 -5.17 0.30
CA GLY A 45 6.26 -3.78 -0.12
C GLY A 45 5.16 -3.17 -1.01
N GLY A 46 3.97 -3.76 -1.02
CA GLY A 46 2.85 -3.33 -1.87
C GLY A 46 2.90 -3.86 -3.30
N ARG A 47 3.67 -4.92 -3.59
CA ARG A 47 3.78 -5.51 -4.93
C ARG A 47 2.43 -5.87 -5.57
N THR A 48 1.48 -6.35 -4.78
CA THR A 48 0.16 -6.78 -5.29
C THR A 48 -0.91 -5.73 -5.08
N CYS A 49 -0.92 -5.08 -3.90
CA CYS A 49 -2.04 -4.23 -3.48
C CYS A 49 -1.88 -2.74 -3.83
N ARG A 50 -0.67 -2.25 -4.13
CA ARG A 50 -0.40 -0.81 -4.30
C ARG A 50 -1.31 -0.15 -5.33
N ASN A 51 -1.41 -0.72 -6.53
CA ASN A 51 -2.21 -0.15 -7.60
C ASN A 51 -3.70 -0.08 -7.24
N ILE A 52 -4.18 -1.02 -6.41
CA ILE A 52 -5.56 -1.05 -5.95
C ILE A 52 -5.77 0.06 -4.90
N VAL A 53 -4.82 0.24 -3.97
CA VAL A 53 -4.84 1.32 -2.97
C VAL A 53 -4.81 2.70 -3.64
N ASP A 54 -3.98 2.89 -4.67
CA ASP A 54 -3.94 4.14 -5.44
C ASP A 54 -5.29 4.44 -6.12
N LYS A 55 -5.91 3.42 -6.73
CA LYS A 55 -7.24 3.53 -7.38
C LYS A 55 -8.38 3.73 -6.40
N ALA A 56 -8.30 3.18 -5.18
CA ALA A 56 -9.34 3.34 -4.16
C ALA A 56 -9.55 4.81 -3.79
N VAL A 57 -8.50 5.64 -3.88
CA VAL A 57 -8.57 7.08 -3.62
C VAL A 57 -9.07 7.89 -4.82
N SER A 58 -8.86 7.40 -6.06
CA SER A 58 -9.32 8.08 -7.29
C SER A 58 -10.84 8.22 -7.35
N ASN A 59 -11.58 7.33 -6.68
CA ASN A 59 -13.03 7.38 -6.64
C ASN A 59 -13.60 8.43 -5.67
N VAL A 60 -12.77 8.98 -4.77
CA VAL A 60 -13.20 9.87 -3.68
C VAL A 60 -12.80 11.33 -3.93
N LYS A 61 -11.86 11.60 -4.84
CA LYS A 61 -11.38 12.95 -5.17
C LYS A 61 -11.65 13.33 -6.62
N ASP A 62 -11.97 14.61 -6.83
CA ASP A 62 -12.01 15.24 -8.15
C ASP A 62 -10.74 14.92 -8.95
N LYS A 63 -10.94 14.47 -10.20
CA LYS A 63 -9.90 14.02 -11.14
C LYS A 63 -8.83 15.09 -11.48
N ASN A 64 -9.00 16.32 -10.98
CA ASN A 64 -8.13 17.47 -11.22
C ASN A 64 -6.93 17.59 -10.27
N ARG A 65 -6.81 16.77 -9.23
CA ARG A 65 -5.59 16.75 -8.41
C ARG A 65 -4.60 15.75 -9.00
N GLU A 66 -3.40 16.22 -9.36
CA GLU A 66 -2.27 15.36 -9.71
C GLU A 66 -2.13 14.23 -8.68
N GLN A 67 -2.45 13.02 -9.11
CA GLN A 67 -2.49 11.88 -8.22
C GLN A 67 -1.06 11.36 -8.03
N VAL A 68 -0.44 11.77 -6.93
CA VAL A 68 0.91 11.30 -6.58
C VAL A 68 0.83 9.83 -6.21
N SER A 69 1.24 8.95 -7.12
CA SER A 69 1.35 7.51 -6.86
C SER A 69 2.35 7.24 -5.73
N LEU A 70 2.12 6.13 -5.03
CA LEU A 70 3.02 5.67 -3.98
C LEU A 70 4.44 5.44 -4.54
N LYS A 71 5.45 5.96 -3.82
CA LYS A 71 6.87 5.82 -4.20
C LYS A 71 7.38 4.40 -4.03
N TYR A 72 8.18 3.92 -4.98
CA TYR A 72 9.01 2.71 -4.80
C TYR A 72 10.24 3.09 -3.97
N GLN A 73 10.61 2.25 -3.01
CA GLN A 73 11.74 2.49 -2.11
C GLN A 73 12.63 1.24 -2.06
N PRO A 74 13.96 1.38 -2.09
CA PRO A 74 14.87 0.27 -1.87
C PRO A 74 14.86 -0.16 -0.39
N PRO A 75 15.17 -1.43 -0.09
CA PRO A 75 15.39 -2.52 -1.04
C PRO A 75 14.07 -3.08 -1.59
N VAL A 76 14.03 -3.43 -2.88
CA VAL A 76 12.81 -3.92 -3.57
C VAL A 76 12.30 -5.24 -2.98
N ARG A 77 13.22 -6.08 -2.49
CA ARG A 77 12.93 -7.27 -1.69
C ARG A 77 13.66 -7.15 -0.35
N PRO A 78 13.07 -7.62 0.75
CA PRO A 78 13.79 -7.70 2.01
C PRO A 78 15.09 -8.49 1.83
N ILE A 79 16.17 -7.94 2.35
CA ILE A 79 17.50 -8.56 2.41
C ILE A 79 17.88 -8.70 3.88
N GLN A 80 18.66 -9.71 4.23
CA GLN A 80 19.14 -9.81 5.61
C GLN A 80 20.24 -8.78 5.83
N PHE A 81 20.35 -8.26 7.06
CA PHE A 81 21.42 -7.33 7.40
C PHE A 81 22.82 -7.92 7.22
N ARG A 82 22.98 -9.24 7.42
CA ARG A 82 24.23 -9.96 7.14
C ARG A 82 24.66 -9.80 5.69
N ASP A 83 23.73 -9.95 4.75
CA ASP A 83 24.01 -9.86 3.31
C ASP A 83 24.34 -8.42 2.91
N LEU A 84 23.72 -7.43 3.57
CA LEU A 84 24.00 -6.01 3.34
C LEU A 84 25.34 -5.57 3.94
N GLY A 85 25.75 -6.12 5.08
CA GLY A 85 26.95 -5.71 5.82
C GLY A 85 28.28 -6.19 5.23
N GLY A 86 28.25 -7.07 4.21
CA GLY A 86 29.46 -7.52 3.51
C GLY A 86 30.38 -8.44 4.31
N TRP A 87 29.94 -8.96 5.46
CA TRP A 87 30.76 -9.89 6.26
C TRP A 87 30.81 -11.27 5.58
N LYS A 88 31.98 -11.61 5.04
CA LYS A 88 32.34 -12.99 4.73
C LYS A 88 32.84 -13.63 6.01
N ASN A 89 32.11 -14.63 6.51
CA ASN A 89 32.67 -15.54 7.51
C ASN A 89 33.72 -16.40 6.78
N GLU A 90 34.97 -16.30 7.21
CA GLU A 90 35.96 -17.38 7.05
C GLU A 90 35.59 -18.54 7.97
#